data_AF-A0A2P2DIB2-F1
#
_entry.id   AF-A0A2P2DIB2-F1
#
_cell.length_a   1.000
_cell.length_b   1.000
_cell.length_c   1.000
_cell.angle_alpha   90.00
_cell.angle_beta   90.00
_cell.angle_gamma   90.00
#
_symmetry.space_group_name_H-M   'P 1'
#
loop_
_entity.id
_entity.type
_entity.pdbx_description
1 polymer ?
#
loop_
_entity_poly.entity_id
_entity_poly.type
_entity_poly.pdbx_seq_one_letter_code
_entity_poly.pdbx_strand_id
1 'polypeptide(L)'
;MGLFPGVEREFQFEVDGHKFGGRFPLPSDRRNIDILISRRLGGVSLDSIPNQTYTSEYVFVTLNYTISDRPSELEGLDFADIPDENFTVSVWKEYSKLEKAYQAGLKKNNRTVVSTKASAKQPRQSSKSLSSKRVPDIAERVPD
;
A
#
# COMPACT_ATOMS: atom_id res chain seq x y z
N MET A 1 -12.74 -13.03 6.15
CA MET A 1 -12.05 -12.92 7.47
C MET A 1 -10.82 -12.04 7.28
N GLY A 2 -10.84 -10.81 7.80
CA GLY A 2 -9.79 -9.82 7.60
C GLY A 2 -8.46 -10.21 8.28
N LEU A 3 -7.33 -9.87 7.64
CA LEU A 3 -5.96 -10.20 8.08
C LEU A 3 -5.55 -9.56 9.43
N PHE A 4 -6.38 -8.69 10.01
CA PHE A 4 -6.14 -8.06 11.30
C PHE A 4 -7.46 -7.96 12.09
N PRO A 5 -7.52 -8.44 13.34
CA PRO A 5 -8.74 -8.36 14.14
C PRO A 5 -9.13 -6.89 14.37
N GLY A 6 -10.38 -6.54 14.03
CA GLY A 6 -10.98 -5.24 14.35
C GLY A 6 -10.74 -4.07 13.38
N VAL A 7 -10.11 -4.29 12.21
CA VAL A 7 -10.05 -3.27 11.15
C VAL A 7 -10.73 -3.80 9.90
N GLU A 8 -11.87 -3.20 9.55
CA GLU A 8 -12.61 -3.52 8.33
C GLU A 8 -11.80 -3.13 7.10
N ARG A 9 -11.72 -4.05 6.14
CA ARG A 9 -11.04 -3.85 4.86
C ARG A 9 -11.95 -3.18 3.84
N GLU A 10 -13.25 -3.33 4.03
CA GLU A 10 -14.26 -2.77 3.13
C GLU A 10 -14.44 -1.29 3.45
N PHE A 11 -14.76 -0.51 2.43
CA PHE A 11 -15.06 0.91 2.57
C PHE A 11 -16.27 1.27 1.72
N GLN A 12 -16.96 2.32 2.14
CA GLN A 12 -17.99 2.98 1.36
C GLN A 12 -17.89 4.49 1.57
N PHE A 13 -18.17 5.26 0.51
CA PHE A 13 -18.24 6.72 0.57
C PHE A 13 -19.12 7.27 -0.55
N GLU A 14 -19.40 8.57 -0.49
CA GLU A 14 -20.23 9.27 -1.47
C GLU A 14 -19.50 10.53 -1.96
N VAL A 15 -19.53 10.78 -3.27
CA VAL A 15 -19.00 11.98 -3.93
C VAL A 15 -20.03 12.43 -4.96
N ASP A 16 -20.44 13.69 -4.90
CA ASP A 16 -21.39 14.31 -5.85
C ASP A 16 -22.71 13.53 -6.05
N GLY A 17 -23.17 12.83 -5.01
CA GLY A 17 -24.37 11.99 -5.04
C GLY A 17 -24.14 10.55 -5.54
N HIS A 18 -22.92 10.24 -5.99
CA HIS A 18 -22.51 8.90 -6.41
C HIS A 18 -21.91 8.12 -5.25
N LYS A 19 -22.42 6.91 -5.01
CA LYS A 19 -21.93 6.01 -3.97
C LYS A 19 -20.88 5.07 -4.51
N PHE A 20 -19.80 4.94 -3.76
CA PHE A 20 -18.68 4.06 -4.06
C PHE A 20 -18.47 3.07 -2.93
N GLY A 21 -18.13 1.83 -3.29
CA GLY A 21 -17.79 0.77 -2.36
C GLY A 21 -16.63 -0.05 -2.86
N GLY A 22 -15.86 -0.63 -1.94
CA GLY A 22 -14.69 -1.40 -2.32
C GLY A 22 -13.91 -1.95 -1.15
N ARG A 23 -12.67 -2.36 -1.44
CA ARG A 23 -11.77 -2.98 -0.46
C ARG A 23 -10.37 -2.38 -0.54
N PHE A 24 -9.78 -2.05 0.60
CA PHE A 24 -8.39 -1.57 0.63
C PHE A 24 -7.42 -2.64 0.11
N PRO A 25 -6.38 -2.27 -0.64
CA PRO A 25 -5.45 -3.23 -1.22
C PRO A 25 -4.57 -3.87 -0.13
N LEU A 26 -4.37 -5.19 -0.24
CA LEU A 26 -3.32 -5.90 0.50
C LEU A 26 -1.94 -5.63 -0.12
N PRO A 27 -0.83 -5.99 0.54
CA PRO A 27 0.50 -5.89 -0.07
C PRO A 27 0.62 -6.59 -1.42
N SER A 28 -0.05 -7.74 -1.61
CA SER A 28 -0.12 -8.42 -2.91
C SER A 28 -0.88 -7.62 -3.97
N ASP A 29 -1.97 -6.97 -3.58
CA ASP A 29 -2.77 -6.13 -4.47
C ASP A 29 -1.99 -4.89 -4.92
N ARG A 30 -1.21 -4.28 -4.01
CA ARG A 30 -0.33 -3.15 -4.36
C ARG A 30 0.67 -3.52 -5.45
N ARG A 31 1.29 -4.70 -5.35
CA ARG A 31 2.16 -5.20 -6.43
C ARG A 31 1.40 -5.37 -7.74
N ASN A 32 0.15 -5.85 -7.72
CA ASN A 32 -0.65 -5.98 -8.93
C ASN A 32 -0.98 -4.61 -9.54
N ILE A 33 -1.31 -3.62 -8.71
CA ILE A 33 -1.50 -2.23 -9.12
C ILE A 33 -0.24 -1.70 -9.80
N ASP A 34 0.95 -1.88 -9.21
CA ASP A 34 2.22 -1.45 -9.79
C ASP A 34 2.47 -2.09 -11.17
N ILE A 35 2.16 -3.38 -11.32
CA ILE A 35 2.27 -4.09 -12.60
C ILE A 35 1.30 -3.52 -13.64
N LEU A 36 0.06 -3.21 -13.24
CA LEU A 36 -0.94 -2.63 -14.13
C LEU A 36 -0.53 -1.22 -14.60
N ILE A 37 -0.01 -0.39 -13.70
CA ILE A 37 0.55 0.93 -14.02
C ILE A 37 1.69 0.79 -15.03
N SER A 38 2.65 -0.09 -14.74
CA SER A 38 3.80 -0.34 -15.64
C SER A 38 3.35 -0.77 -17.04
N ARG A 39 2.32 -1.63 -17.14
CA ARG A 39 1.75 -2.05 -18.43
C ARG A 39 1.10 -0.89 -19.19
N ARG A 40 0.33 -0.02 -18.51
CA ARG A 40 -0.27 1.18 -19.15
C ARG A 40 0.79 2.13 -19.69
N LEU A 41 1.90 2.26 -18.97
CA LEU A 41 3.02 3.10 -19.36
C LEU A 41 3.96 2.43 -20.38
N GLY A 42 3.56 1.29 -20.97
CA GLY A 42 4.33 0.60 -22.00
C GLY A 42 5.63 -0.05 -21.51
N GLY A 43 5.76 -0.30 -20.20
CA GLY A 43 6.95 -0.93 -19.60
C GLY A 43 8.19 -0.04 -19.56
N VAL A 44 8.04 1.27 -19.76
CA VAL A 44 9.16 2.22 -19.66
C VAL A 44 9.66 2.34 -18.22
N SER A 45 10.94 2.70 -18.04
CA SER A 45 11.52 2.93 -16.71
C SER A 45 10.81 4.09 -16.00
N LEU A 46 10.52 3.93 -14.71
CA LEU A 46 9.87 4.95 -13.89
C LEU A 46 10.62 6.29 -13.90
N ASP A 47 11.96 6.25 -13.93
CA ASP A 47 12.80 7.45 -13.95
C ASP A 47 12.63 8.28 -15.23
N SER A 48 12.09 7.68 -16.29
CA SER A 48 11.85 8.33 -17.58
C SER A 48 10.44 8.90 -17.73
N ILE A 49 9.55 8.63 -16.77
CA ILE A 49 8.15 9.05 -16.83
C ILE A 49 8.00 10.36 -16.08
N PRO A 50 7.36 11.39 -16.68
CA PRO A 50 7.01 12.60 -15.94
C PRO A 50 6.20 12.24 -14.69
N ASN A 51 6.57 12.82 -13.54
CA ASN A 51 5.92 12.52 -12.26
C ASN A 51 4.39 12.70 -12.31
N GLN A 52 3.92 13.71 -13.05
CA GLN A 52 2.49 13.96 -13.25
C GLN A 52 1.79 12.79 -13.95
N THR A 53 2.37 12.26 -15.02
CA THR A 53 1.84 11.10 -15.76
C THR A 53 1.84 9.84 -14.89
N TYR A 54 2.91 9.60 -14.14
CA TYR A 54 2.94 8.46 -13.22
C TYR A 54 1.88 8.62 -12.13
N THR A 55 1.72 9.81 -11.58
CA THR A 55 0.73 10.11 -10.54
C THR A 55 -0.69 9.89 -11.04
N SER A 56 -1.03 10.35 -12.25
CA SER A 56 -2.37 10.14 -12.82
C SER A 56 -2.66 8.66 -13.04
N GLU A 57 -1.73 7.90 -13.64
CA GLU A 57 -1.92 6.45 -13.82
C GLU A 57 -2.05 5.72 -12.49
N TYR A 58 -1.24 6.09 -11.50
CA TYR A 58 -1.35 5.52 -10.16
C TYR A 58 -2.75 5.74 -9.57
N VAL A 59 -3.31 6.95 -9.69
CA VAL A 59 -4.67 7.26 -9.24
C VAL A 59 -5.70 6.41 -9.98
N PHE A 60 -5.69 6.44 -11.32
CA PHE A 60 -6.70 5.75 -12.13
C PHE A 60 -6.66 4.24 -11.90
N VAL A 61 -5.49 3.62 -11.95
CA VAL A 61 -5.34 2.17 -11.75
C VAL A 61 -5.75 1.78 -10.33
N THR A 62 -5.36 2.56 -9.32
CA THR A 62 -5.72 2.26 -7.92
C THR A 62 -7.22 2.33 -7.70
N LEU A 63 -7.88 3.41 -8.16
CA LEU A 63 -9.34 3.53 -8.06
C LEU A 63 -10.03 2.41 -8.83
N ASN A 64 -9.56 2.11 -10.03
CA ASN A 64 -10.13 1.03 -10.83
C ASN A 64 -10.04 -0.34 -10.17
N TYR A 65 -8.92 -0.62 -9.52
CA TYR A 65 -8.67 -1.90 -8.87
C TYR A 65 -9.44 -2.05 -7.55
N THR A 66 -9.58 -0.97 -6.78
CA THR A 66 -10.07 -1.03 -5.39
C THR A 66 -11.57 -0.78 -5.24
N ILE A 67 -12.18 -0.04 -6.16
CA ILE A 67 -13.62 0.24 -6.18
C ILE A 67 -14.31 -0.86 -6.98
N SER A 68 -15.04 -1.73 -6.27
CA SER A 68 -15.87 -2.79 -6.86
C SER A 68 -17.29 -2.34 -7.11
N ASP A 69 -17.81 -1.45 -6.26
CA ASP A 69 -19.20 -1.01 -6.29
C ASP A 69 -19.22 0.44 -6.76
N ARG A 70 -19.85 0.68 -7.92
CA ARG A 70 -19.92 1.97 -8.59
C ARG A 70 -21.38 2.30 -8.94
N PRO A 71 -21.72 3.58 -9.12
CA PRO A 71 -22.99 3.93 -9.74
C PRO A 71 -23.07 3.36 -11.15
N SER A 72 -24.29 3.04 -11.61
CA SER A 72 -24.55 2.45 -12.93
C SER A 72 -24.02 3.28 -14.10
N GLU A 73 -23.96 4.60 -13.93
CA GLU A 73 -23.43 5.53 -14.94
C GLU A 73 -21.92 5.38 -15.16
N LEU A 74 -21.19 4.87 -14.16
CA LEU A 74 -19.74 4.67 -14.19
C LEU A 74 -19.35 3.20 -14.23
N GLU A 75 -20.33 2.31 -14.35
CA GLU A 75 -20.09 0.86 -14.36
C GLU A 75 -19.36 0.47 -15.66
N GLY A 76 -18.25 -0.24 -15.52
CA GLY A 76 -17.40 -0.64 -16.64
C GLY A 76 -16.54 0.47 -17.25
N LEU A 77 -16.68 1.73 -16.83
CA LEU A 77 -15.82 2.82 -17.28
C LEU A 77 -14.48 2.83 -16.53
N ASP A 78 -13.41 3.12 -17.26
CA ASP A 78 -12.10 3.39 -16.68
C ASP A 78 -12.07 4.79 -16.09
N PHE A 79 -11.52 4.98 -14.89
CA PHE A 79 -11.30 6.33 -14.34
C PHE A 79 -10.42 7.21 -15.24
N ALA A 80 -9.56 6.64 -16.10
CA ALA A 80 -8.78 7.38 -17.09
C ALA A 80 -9.64 7.95 -18.23
N ASP A 81 -10.83 7.39 -18.48
CA ASP A 81 -11.73 7.79 -19.56
C ASP A 81 -12.79 8.80 -19.08
N ILE A 82 -12.85 9.12 -17.78
CA ILE A 82 -13.77 10.11 -17.23
C ILE A 82 -13.26 11.51 -17.58
N PRO A 83 -14.01 12.33 -18.35
CA PRO A 83 -13.54 13.65 -18.78
C PRO A 83 -13.39 14.67 -17.63
N ASP A 84 -14.16 14.49 -16.55
CA ASP A 84 -14.11 15.37 -15.39
C ASP A 84 -12.96 14.97 -14.44
N GLU A 85 -11.83 15.63 -14.62
CA GLU A 85 -10.66 15.43 -13.75
C GLU A 85 -10.95 15.85 -12.29
N ASN A 86 -11.77 16.87 -12.07
CA ASN A 86 -12.08 17.35 -10.71
C ASN A 86 -12.92 16.32 -9.94
N PHE A 87 -13.84 15.67 -10.64
CA PHE A 87 -14.60 14.55 -10.08
C PHE A 87 -13.64 13.42 -9.65
N THR A 88 -12.72 13.00 -10.54
CA THR A 88 -11.76 11.93 -10.22
C THR A 88 -10.85 12.31 -9.05
N VAL A 89 -10.41 13.57 -8.97
CA VAL A 89 -9.65 14.08 -7.82
C VAL A 89 -10.45 14.02 -6.53
N SER A 90 -11.75 14.34 -6.56
CA SER A 90 -12.63 14.27 -5.39
C SER A 90 -12.80 12.82 -4.90
N VAL A 91 -13.03 11.88 -5.82
CA VAL A 91 -13.08 10.44 -5.52
C VAL A 91 -11.76 9.97 -4.91
N TRP A 92 -10.62 10.34 -5.52
CA TRP A 92 -9.29 10.00 -5.02
C TRP A 92 -9.04 10.53 -3.61
N LYS A 93 -9.48 11.76 -3.33
CA LYS A 93 -9.28 12.42 -2.04
C LYS A 93 -10.03 11.70 -0.91
N GLU A 94 -11.30 11.34 -1.12
CA GLU A 94 -12.06 10.59 -0.11
C GLU A 94 -11.51 9.18 0.07
N TYR A 95 -11.20 8.47 -1.03
CA TYR A 95 -10.53 7.18 -0.94
C TYR A 95 -9.22 7.26 -0.14
N SER A 96 -8.33 8.20 -0.47
CA SER A 96 -7.02 8.38 0.17
C SER A 96 -7.13 8.67 1.66
N LYS A 97 -8.15 9.43 2.06
CA LYS A 97 -8.45 9.74 3.47
C LYS A 97 -8.83 8.47 4.22
N LEU A 98 -9.71 7.65 3.66
CA LEU A 98 -10.11 6.38 4.26
C LEU A 98 -8.95 5.37 4.30
N GLU A 99 -8.14 5.29 3.24
CA GLU A 99 -6.96 4.42 3.19
C GLU A 99 -5.94 4.81 4.28
N LYS A 100 -5.69 6.11 4.48
CA LYS A 100 -4.83 6.60 5.57
C LYS A 100 -5.36 6.18 6.94
N ALA A 101 -6.67 6.30 7.17
CA ALA A 101 -7.30 5.87 8.41
C ALA A 101 -7.17 4.35 8.63
N TYR A 102 -7.41 3.57 7.58
CA TYR A 102 -7.22 2.12 7.57
C TYR A 102 -5.79 1.73 7.94
N GLN A 103 -4.79 2.32 7.28
CA GLN A 103 -3.37 2.06 7.56
C GLN A 103 -2.97 2.48 8.97
N ALA A 104 -3.52 3.57 9.50
CA ALA A 104 -3.31 3.97 10.88
C ALA A 104 -3.90 2.95 11.88
N GLY A 105 -5.08 2.39 11.57
CA GLY A 105 -5.69 1.30 12.33
C GLY A 105 -4.82 0.05 12.36
N LEU A 106 -4.31 -0.38 11.19
CA LEU A 106 -3.41 -1.53 11.09
C LEU A 106 -2.14 -1.35 11.95
N LYS A 107 -1.52 -0.16 11.90
CA LYS A 107 -0.32 0.14 12.70
C LYS A 107 -0.58 0.09 14.20
N LYS A 108 -1.76 0.53 14.66
CA LYS A 108 -2.14 0.46 16.09
C LYS A 108 -2.28 -0.98 16.56
N ASN A 109 -2.90 -1.85 15.76
CA ASN A 109 -3.06 -3.27 16.10
C ASN A 109 -1.74 -4.06 16.09
N ASN A 110 -0.79 -3.69 15.22
CA ASN A 110 0.53 -4.32 15.21
C ASN A 110 1.40 -3.95 16.43
N ARG A 111 1.17 -2.78 17.05
CA ARG A 111 1.92 -2.37 18.26
C ARG A 111 1.52 -3.18 19.50
N THR A 112 0.29 -3.66 19.59
CA THR A 112 -0.22 -4.37 20.77
C THR A 112 0.41 -5.76 20.95
N VAL A 113 1.00 -6.34 19.89
CA VAL A 113 1.59 -7.69 19.92
C VAL A 113 3.06 -7.68 20.40
N VAL A 114 3.71 -6.52 20.53
CA VAL A 114 5.13 -6.41 20.96
C VAL A 114 5.25 -5.84 22.39
N SER A 115 4.36 -6.22 23.31
CA SER A 115 4.51 -5.88 24.74
C SER A 115 4.27 -7.07 25.67
N THR A 116 4.80 -8.24 25.33
CA THR A 116 4.90 -9.37 26.26
C THR A 116 6.20 -10.12 26.04
N LYS A 117 7.33 -9.53 26.46
CA LYS A 117 8.55 -10.19 26.95
C LYS A 117 9.66 -9.17 27.20
N ALA A 118 9.64 -8.53 28.37
CA ALA A 118 10.86 -8.12 29.11
C ALA A 118 10.48 -7.28 30.35
N SER A 119 9.89 -7.92 31.36
CA SER A 119 10.03 -7.41 32.74
C SER A 119 9.80 -8.55 33.73
N ALA A 120 10.62 -9.60 33.61
CA ALA A 120 10.85 -10.51 34.72
C ALA A 120 12.18 -10.11 35.35
N LYS A 121 12.10 -9.45 36.51
CA LYS A 121 13.23 -9.20 37.39
C LYS A 121 13.82 -10.53 37.85
N GLN A 122 15.08 -10.81 37.55
CA GLN A 122 15.96 -11.57 38.45
C GLN A 122 17.41 -11.04 38.35
N PRO A 123 18.19 -11.18 39.44
CA PRO A 123 19.28 -10.26 39.78
C PRO A 123 20.63 -10.61 39.13
N ARG A 124 21.49 -9.59 39.09
CA ARG A 124 22.88 -9.54 38.63
C ARG A 124 23.68 -10.84 38.84
N GLN A 125 24.38 -11.30 37.79
CA GLN A 125 25.75 -11.78 37.94
C GLN A 125 26.59 -11.68 36.64
N SER A 126 27.70 -10.94 36.78
CA SER A 126 29.01 -11.02 36.11
C SER A 126 29.13 -11.12 34.59
N SER A 127 29.67 -10.03 34.03
CA SER A 127 30.43 -9.89 32.79
C SER A 127 31.33 -11.08 32.42
N LYS A 128 31.15 -11.62 31.21
CA LYS A 128 32.23 -12.15 30.35
C LYS A 128 31.98 -11.77 28.89
N SER A 129 33.02 -11.26 28.27
CA SER A 129 33.13 -10.70 26.92
C SER A 129 33.59 -11.76 25.89
N LEU A 130 33.48 -11.37 24.61
CA LEU A 130 34.03 -11.99 23.38
C LEU A 130 33.17 -13.12 22.77
N SER A 131 32.97 -13.23 21.45
CA SER A 131 33.81 -12.80 20.32
C SER A 131 32.96 -12.60 19.05
N SER A 132 33.17 -11.49 18.35
CA SER A 132 32.70 -11.30 16.97
C SER A 132 33.48 -12.25 16.05
N LYS A 133 32.79 -13.18 15.39
CA LYS A 133 33.34 -13.83 14.18
C LYS A 133 32.85 -13.02 12.98
N ARG A 134 33.77 -12.27 12.38
CA ARG A 134 33.61 -11.67 11.05
C ARG A 134 33.31 -12.78 10.04
N VAL A 135 32.29 -12.57 9.23
CA VAL A 135 32.04 -13.36 8.02
C VAL A 135 33.03 -12.86 6.95
N PRO A 136 33.86 -13.71 6.33
CA PRO A 136 34.72 -13.30 5.23
C PRO A 136 33.89 -13.08 3.96
N ASP A 137 34.22 -11.99 3.28
CA ASP A 137 33.68 -11.53 2.01
C ASP A 137 34.15 -12.45 0.87
N ILE A 138 33.21 -13.04 0.12
CA ILE A 138 33.52 -13.89 -1.04
C ILE A 138 33.35 -13.02 -2.29
N ALA A 139 34.40 -12.25 -2.55
CA ALA A 139 34.60 -11.53 -3.80
C ALA A 139 36.07 -11.68 -4.21
N GLU A 140 36.50 -12.92 -4.41
CA GLU A 140 37.77 -13.20 -5.08
C GLU A 140 37.50 -13.23 -6.60
N ARG A 141 37.77 -12.08 -7.22
CA ARG A 141 37.98 -11.96 -8.66
C ARG A 141 39.22 -12.77 -9.05
N VAL A 142 39.06 -13.71 -9.97
CA VAL A 142 40.13 -14.19 -10.86
C VAL A 142 40.35 -13.11 -11.93
N PRO A 143 41.56 -12.54 -12.02
CA PRO A 143 42.49 -12.81 -13.14
C PRO A 143 43.97 -12.83 -12.66
N ASP A 144 44.99 -13.41 -13.31
CA ASP A 144 45.26 -13.79 -14.71
C ASP A 144 45.91 -15.18 -14.79
#